data_AF-A0A947C4E8-F1
#
_entry.id   AF-A0A947C4E8-F1
#
_cell.length_a   1.000
_cell.length_b   1.000
_cell.length_c   1.000
_cell.angle_alpha   90.00
_cell.angle_beta   90.00
_cell.angle_gamma   90.00
#
_symmetry.space_group_name_H-M   'P 1'
#
loop_
_entity.id
_entity.type
_entity.pdbx_description
1 polymer ?
#
loop_
_entity_poly.entity_id
_entity_poly.type
_entity_poly.pdbx_seq_one_letter_code
_entity_poly.pdbx_strand_id
1 'polypeptide(L)' 'MLHDRTLEALNFSLQTALEPTVKIISAEPVSGGCINQTYKCQTNQNVAYFIKLNAANKLSMFEAEARGLDVLRGSQT' A
#
# COMPACT_ATOMS: atom_id res chain seq x y z
N MET A 1 -10.96 -11.21 -2.92
CA MET A 1 -9.87 -11.78 -2.10
C MET A 1 -8.55 -11.48 -2.84
N LEU A 2 -7.46 -11.17 -2.13
CA LEU A 2 -6.15 -11.02 -2.78
C LEU A 2 -5.70 -12.39 -3.31
N HIS A 3 -5.20 -12.44 -4.54
CA HIS A 3 -4.62 -13.66 -5.10
C HIS A 3 -3.20 -13.86 -4.56
N ASP A 4 -2.73 -15.11 -4.46
CA ASP A 4 -1.44 -15.46 -3.86
C ASP A 4 -0.27 -14.67 -4.46
N ARG A 5 -0.22 -14.56 -5.80
CA ARG A 5 0.79 -13.77 -6.52
C ARG A 5 0.82 -12.30 -6.10
N THR A 6 -0.35 -11.70 -5.88
CA THR A 6 -0.44 -10.30 -5.44
C THR A 6 0.06 -10.17 -4.01
N LEU A 7 -0.28 -11.12 -3.13
CA LEU A 7 0.18 -11.11 -1.74
C LEU A 7 1.71 -11.29 -1.65
N GLU A 8 2.31 -12.14 -2.48
CA GLU A 8 3.76 -12.29 -2.61
C GLU A 8 4.42 -10.97 -3.04
N ALA A 9 3.90 -10.33 -4.09
CA ALA A 9 4.42 -9.06 -4.59
C ALA A 9 4.30 -7.93 -3.55
N LEU A 10 3.21 -7.91 -2.78
CA LEU A 10 3.02 -6.95 -1.69
C LEU A 10 4.00 -7.18 -0.54
N ASN A 11 4.20 -8.42 -0.11
CA ASN A 11 5.19 -8.75 0.92
C ASN A 11 6.59 -8.33 0.46
N PHE A 12 6.97 -8.64 -0.78
CA PHE A 12 8.26 -8.23 -1.34
C PHE A 12 8.42 -6.70 -1.36
N SER A 13 7.38 -5.98 -1.77
CA SER A 13 7.40 -4.51 -1.80
C SER A 13 7.54 -3.90 -0.41
N LEU A 14 6.83 -4.42 0.59
CA LEU A 14 6.95 -3.97 1.97
C LEU A 14 8.32 -4.27 2.57
N GLN A 15 8.85 -5.47 2.32
CA GLN A 15 10.19 -5.85 2.81
C GLN A 15 11.29 -4.99 2.19
N THR A 16 11.13 -4.60 0.93
CA THR A 16 12.07 -3.73 0.22
C THR A 16 11.99 -2.29 0.72
N ALA A 17 10.80 -1.78 0.99
CA ALA A 17 10.58 -0.38 1.37
C ALA A 17 10.76 -0.12 2.87
N LEU A 18 10.64 -1.16 3.70
CA LEU A 18 10.65 -1.09 5.15
C LEU A 18 11.74 -2.01 5.73
N GLU A 19 11.35 -3.15 6.29
CA GLU A 19 12.23 -4.11 6.96
C GLU A 19 12.05 -5.51 6.37
N PRO A 20 13.13 -6.30 6.18
CA PRO A 20 13.05 -7.64 5.56
C PRO A 20 12.15 -8.64 6.30
N THR A 21 11.85 -8.38 7.57
CA THR A 21 11.04 -9.27 8.43
C THR A 21 9.55 -8.94 8.39
N VAL A 22 9.13 -7.85 7.74
CA VAL A 22 7.72 -7.49 7.60
C VAL A 22 6.98 -8.56 6.78
N LYS A 23 5.87 -9.04 7.33
CA LYS A 23 4.96 -9.97 6.65
C LYS A 23 3.52 -9.55 6.88
N ILE A 24 2.72 -9.55 5.81
CA ILE A 24 1.27 -9.36 5.88
C ILE A 24 0.65 -10.62 6.49
N ILE A 25 -0.08 -10.45 7.59
CA ILE A 25 -0.80 -11.53 8.29
C ILE A 25 -2.29 -11.54 7.96
N SER A 26 -2.86 -10.40 7.62
CA SER A 26 -4.24 -10.29 7.13
C SER A 26 -4.39 -9.09 6.22
N ALA A 27 -5.33 -9.16 5.29
CA ALA A 27 -5.62 -8.09 4.34
C ALA A 27 -7.13 -7.98 4.12
N GLU A 28 -7.69 -6.84 4.46
CA GLU A 28 -9.12 -6.56 4.36
C GLU A 28 -9.35 -5.49 3.29
N PRO A 29 -10.27 -5.71 2.33
CA PRO A 29 -10.59 -4.67 1.36
C PRO A 29 -11.23 -3.48 2.08
N VAL A 30 -10.80 -2.27 1.72
CA VAL A 30 -11.39 -1.03 2.19
C VAL A 30 -12.28 -0.48 1.08
N SER A 31 -13.57 -0.26 1.37
CA SER A 31 -14.53 0.36 0.46
C SER A 31 -14.53 1.89 0.60
N GLY A 32 -15.16 2.61 -0.34
CA GLY A 32 -15.24 4.08 -0.29
C GLY A 32 -15.03 4.83 -1.61
N GLY A 33 -15.19 4.16 -2.77
CA GLY A 33 -15.15 4.83 -4.07
C GLY A 33 -13.75 5.25 -4.55
N CYS A 34 -12.70 4.53 -4.14
CA CYS A 34 -11.36 4.78 -4.69
C CYS A 34 -11.25 4.21 -6.11
N ILE A 35 -10.57 4.95 -7.00
CA ILE A 35 -10.18 4.46 -8.33
C ILE A 35 -9.13 3.33 -8.27
N ASN A 36 -8.53 3.14 -7.10
CA ASN A 36 -7.59 2.05 -6.80
C ASN A 36 -8.30 0.95 -6.02
N GLN A 37 -7.79 -0.27 -6.11
CA GLN A 37 -8.13 -1.32 -5.16
C GLN A 37 -7.38 -1.04 -3.85
N THR A 38 -8.13 -0.91 -2.75
CA THR A 38 -7.58 -0.50 -1.46
C THR A 38 -7.70 -1.60 -0.43
N TYR A 39 -6.63 -1.81 0.33
CA TYR A 39 -6.57 -2.82 1.39
C TYR A 39 -5.99 -2.25 2.66
N LYS A 40 -6.53 -2.67 3.80
CA LYS A 40 -5.92 -2.55 5.11
C LYS A 40 -5.18 -3.86 5.39
N CYS A 41 -3.86 -3.81 5.41
CA CYS A 41 -3.01 -4.97 5.64
C CYS A 41 -2.39 -4.92 7.04
N GLN A 42 -2.75 -5.88 7.89
CA GLN A 42 -2.07 -6.06 9.17
C GLN A 42 -0.76 -6.81 8.97
N THR A 43 0.25 -6.46 9.74
CA THR A 43 1.56 -7.11 9.69
C THR A 43 1.91 -7.83 10.98
N ASN A 44 2.89 -8.73 10.91
CA ASN A 44 3.48 -9.41 12.06
C ASN A 44 4.19 -8.47 13.05
N GLN A 45 4.35 -7.19 12.71
CA GLN A 45 4.91 -6.17 13.60
C GLN A 45 3.84 -5.39 14.38
N ASN A 46 2.57 -5.83 14.35
CA ASN A 46 1.44 -5.14 14.96
C ASN A 46 1.21 -3.71 14.39
N VAL A 47 1.62 -3.50 13.15
CA VAL A 47 1.39 -2.26 12.37
C VAL A 47 0.50 -2.58 11.19
N ALA A 48 -0.46 -1.69 10.92
CA ALA A 48 -1.33 -1.78 9.76
C ALA A 48 -0.90 -0.78 8.67
N TYR A 49 -0.90 -1.23 7.42
CA TYR A 49 -0.65 -0.38 6.25
C TYR A 49 -1.91 -0.25 5.40
N PHE A 50 -2.12 0.95 4.87
CA PHE A 50 -3.09 1.18 3.81
C PHE A 50 -2.41 1.05 2.46
N ILE A 51 -2.79 0.02 1.70
CA ILE A 51 -2.17 -0.32 0.42
C ILE A 51 -3.13 0.02 -0.71
N LYS A 52 -2.63 0.76 -1.70
CA LYS A 52 -3.32 1.05 -2.96
C LYS A 52 -2.73 0.21 -4.09
N LEU A 53 -3.59 -0.47 -4.84
CA LEU A 53 -3.24 -1.27 -6.00
C LEU A 53 -3.97 -0.77 -7.26
N ASN A 54 -3.27 -0.80 -8.39
CA ASN A 54 -3.85 -0.51 -9.70
C ASN A 54 -3.07 -1.23 -10.81
N ALA A 55 -3.52 -1.10 -12.05
CA ALA A 55 -2.82 -1.59 -13.23
C ALA A 55 -1.43 -0.94 -13.36
N ALA A 56 -0.45 -1.68 -13.87
CA ALA A 56 0.94 -1.24 -13.95
C ALA A 56 1.13 0.06 -14.77
N ASN A 57 0.29 0.29 -15.78
CA ASN A 57 0.31 1.53 -16.58
C ASN A 57 -0.20 2.78 -15.83
N LYS A 58 -0.62 2.64 -14.57
CA LYS A 58 -1.03 3.74 -13.69
C LYS A 58 0.06 4.14 -12.69
N LEU A 59 1.30 3.69 -12.86
CA LEU A 59 2.42 4.06 -11.97
C LEU A 59 2.53 5.58 -11.75
N SER A 60 2.40 6.38 -12.81
CA SER A 60 2.47 7.85 -12.73
C SER A 60 1.42 8.48 -11.80
N MET A 61 0.27 7.82 -11.61
CA MET A 61 -0.76 8.25 -10.66
C MET A 61 -0.28 8.08 -9.21
N PHE A 62 0.41 6.99 -8.89
CA PHE A 62 1.00 6.78 -7.57
C PHE A 62 2.15 7.76 -7.30
N GLU A 63 2.99 8.05 -8.30
CA GLU A 63 4.06 9.04 -8.17
C GLU A 63 3.52 10.46 -7.93
N ALA A 64 2.40 10.82 -8.58
CA ALA A 64 1.72 12.08 -8.33
C ALA A 64 1.14 12.14 -6.92
N GLU A 65 0.50 11.05 -6.46
CA GLU A 65 -0.05 10.97 -5.12
C GLU A 65 1.04 11.06 -4.03
N ALA A 66 2.13 10.32 -4.16
CA ALA A 66 3.26 10.35 -3.23
C ALA A 66 3.84 11.77 -3.09
N ARG A 67 4.04 12.47 -4.22
CA ARG A 67 4.46 13.88 -4.22
C ARG A 67 3.45 14.78 -3.50
N GLY A 68 2.15 14.56 -3.69
CA GLY A 68 1.11 15.28 -2.97
C GLY A 68 1.18 15.09 -1.46
N LEU A 69 1.41 13.85 -1.00
CA LEU A 69 1.59 13.53 0.43
C LEU A 69 2.84 14.19 1.01
N ASP A 70 3.94 14.23 0.26
CA ASP A 70 5.18 14.92 0.67
C ASP A 70 4.95 16.42 0.84
N VAL A 71 4.22 17.05 -0.09
CA VAL A 71 3.84 18.47 0.00
C VAL A 71 2.97 18.73 1.24
N LEU A 72 1.96 17.89 1.49
CA LEU A 72 1.10 18.02 2.67
C LEU A 72 1.88 17.87 3.97
N ARG A 73 2.81 16.92 4.05
CA ARG A 73 3.69 16.74 5.22
C ARG A 73 4.56 17.98 5.48
N GLY A 74 5.06 18.62 4.42
CA GLY A 74 5.84 19.86 4.52
C GLY A 74 5.00 21.10 4.79
N SER A 75 3.72 21.07 4.43
CA SER A 75 2.76 22.15 4.65
C SER A 75 2.11 22.01 6.02
N GLN A 76 2.90 22.19 7.09
CA GLN A 76 2.35 22.37 8.43
C GLN A 76 1.57 23.69 8.47
N THR A 77 0.24 23.59 8.48
CA THR A 77 -0.67 24.65 8.97
C THR A 77 -0.94 24.47 10.45
#